data_AF-A0AAJ3HAG2-F1
#
_entry.id   AF-A0AAJ3HAG2-F1
#
_cell.length_a   1.000
_cell.length_b   1.000
_cell.length_c   1.000
_cell.angle_alpha   90.00
_cell.angle_beta   90.00
_cell.angle_gamma   90.00
#
_symmetry.space_group_name_H-M   'P 1'
#
loop_
_entity.id
_entity.type
_entity.pdbx_description
1 polymer ?
#
loop_
_entity_poly.entity_id
_entity_poly.type
_entity_poly.pdbx_seq_one_letter_code
_entity_poly.pdbx_strand_id
1 'polypeptide(L)'
;MLMVLPKIELKELSVKAEADGLTLSDLVPICERFGVAPHDVLNELSVAVAEGYIQGSLLYEFCNGVMNGIINTVVEVGMTNDMPQPAFLLYQAFDQGEWFRSNDPPGTDPSEKYTKPVVEEIMRTLGD
;
A
#
# COMPACT_ATOMS: atom_id res chain seq x y z
N MET A 1 -3.19 1.24 -15.01
CA MET A 1 -3.71 -0.06 -14.51
C MET A 1 -5.23 0.00 -14.57
N LEU A 2 -5.91 -0.95 -15.24
CA LEU A 2 -7.37 -1.04 -15.17
C LEU A 2 -7.72 -1.60 -13.79
N MET A 3 -8.37 -0.81 -12.94
CA MET A 3 -8.84 -1.26 -11.62
C MET A 3 -9.85 -2.40 -11.80
N VAL A 4 -9.55 -3.58 -11.24
CA VAL A 4 -10.36 -4.80 -11.41
C VAL A 4 -11.25 -5.04 -10.18
N LEU A 5 -10.86 -4.51 -9.01
CA LEU A 5 -11.55 -4.74 -7.76
C LEU A 5 -12.58 -3.63 -7.44
N PRO A 6 -13.78 -3.98 -6.99
CA PRO A 6 -14.73 -3.02 -6.45
C PRO A 6 -14.15 -2.27 -5.25
N LYS A 7 -14.45 -0.96 -5.13
CA LYS A 7 -13.99 -0.13 -3.99
C LYS A 7 -14.35 -0.70 -2.62
N ILE A 8 -15.47 -1.43 -2.52
CA ILE A 8 -15.89 -2.07 -1.27
C ILE A 8 -14.90 -3.18 -0.86
N GLU A 9 -14.41 -3.97 -1.82
CA GLU A 9 -13.43 -5.03 -1.57
C GLU A 9 -12.10 -4.43 -1.14
N LEU A 10 -11.64 -3.38 -1.83
CA LEU A 10 -10.41 -2.68 -1.46
C LEU A 10 -10.50 -2.12 -0.03
N LYS A 11 -11.64 -1.55 0.35
CA LYS A 11 -11.87 -1.04 1.70
C LYS A 11 -11.85 -2.15 2.75
N GLU A 12 -12.54 -3.27 2.50
CA GLU A 12 -12.59 -4.40 3.43
C GLU A 12 -11.19 -5.03 3.60
N LEU A 13 -10.45 -5.17 2.49
CA LEU A 13 -9.07 -5.62 2.51
C LEU A 13 -8.17 -4.66 3.28
N SER A 14 -8.30 -3.34 3.08
CA SER A 14 -7.51 -2.35 3.85
C SER A 14 -7.79 -2.46 5.35
N VAL A 15 -9.06 -2.53 5.76
CA VAL A 15 -9.41 -2.65 7.18
C VAL A 15 -8.81 -3.91 7.80
N LYS A 16 -8.92 -5.05 7.10
CA LYS A 16 -8.33 -6.30 7.56
C LYS A 16 -6.79 -6.23 7.61
N ALA A 17 -6.17 -5.70 6.57
CA ALA A 17 -4.72 -5.55 6.49
C ALA A 17 -4.17 -4.71 7.65
N GLU A 18 -4.81 -3.58 7.95
CA GLU A 18 -4.38 -2.70 9.05
C GLU A 18 -4.54 -3.36 10.42
N ALA A 19 -5.65 -4.09 10.65
CA ALA A 19 -5.95 -4.70 11.93
C ALA A 19 -5.14 -5.98 12.20
N ASP A 20 -5.08 -6.88 11.21
CA ASP A 20 -4.61 -8.27 11.38
C ASP A 20 -3.49 -8.65 10.39
N GLY A 21 -3.21 -7.81 9.39
CA GLY A 21 -2.44 -8.17 8.21
C GLY A 21 -3.24 -8.98 7.19
N LEU A 22 -2.64 -9.19 6.03
CA LEU A 22 -3.16 -10.11 5.01
C LEU A 22 -2.13 -11.20 4.73
N THR A 23 -2.60 -12.43 4.62
CA THR A 23 -1.85 -13.60 4.14
C THR A 23 -2.26 -13.95 2.71
N LEU A 24 -1.47 -14.79 2.02
CA LEU A 24 -1.88 -15.34 0.72
C LEU A 24 -3.25 -16.04 0.77
N SER A 25 -3.53 -16.76 1.87
CA SER A 25 -4.81 -17.45 2.07
C SER A 25 -6.00 -16.49 2.11
N ASP A 26 -5.79 -15.26 2.59
CA ASP A 26 -6.83 -14.22 2.60
C ASP A 26 -7.11 -13.67 1.20
N LEU A 27 -6.13 -13.74 0.29
CA LEU A 27 -6.26 -13.27 -1.09
C LEU A 27 -6.92 -14.30 -2.00
N VAL A 28 -6.82 -15.61 -1.70
CA VAL A 28 -7.38 -16.69 -2.53
C VAL A 28 -8.86 -16.46 -2.89
N PRO A 29 -9.78 -16.16 -1.94
CA PRO A 29 -11.19 -15.94 -2.28
C PRO A 29 -11.41 -14.72 -3.20
N ILE A 30 -10.59 -13.68 -3.07
CA ILE A 30 -10.63 -12.50 -3.95
C ILE A 30 -10.16 -12.89 -5.35
N CYS A 31 -9.03 -13.57 -5.43
CA CYS A 31 -8.41 -14.00 -6.69
C CYS A 31 -9.36 -14.89 -7.49
N GLU A 32 -9.98 -15.89 -6.85
CA GLU A 32 -10.93 -16.80 -7.51
C GLU A 32 -12.20 -16.07 -7.99
N ARG A 33 -12.74 -15.17 -7.16
CA ARG A 33 -13.98 -14.46 -7.47
C ARG A 33 -13.84 -13.47 -8.61
N PHE A 34 -12.70 -12.76 -8.69
CA PHE A 34 -12.47 -11.73 -9.70
C PHE A 34 -11.57 -12.19 -10.86
N GLY A 35 -11.03 -13.41 -10.80
CA GLY A 35 -10.15 -13.94 -11.84
C GLY A 35 -8.83 -13.19 -11.97
N VAL A 36 -8.29 -12.72 -10.84
CA VAL A 36 -7.04 -11.94 -10.76
C VAL A 36 -5.97 -12.71 -9.99
N ALA A 37 -4.70 -12.36 -10.19
CA ALA A 37 -3.62 -12.96 -9.42
C ALA A 37 -3.39 -12.20 -8.10
N PRO A 38 -2.79 -12.83 -7.07
CA PRO A 38 -2.47 -12.16 -5.81
C PRO A 38 -1.63 -10.89 -5.98
N HIS A 39 -0.74 -10.87 -6.97
CA HIS A 39 0.08 -9.70 -7.28
C HIS A 39 -0.77 -8.49 -7.70
N ASP A 40 -1.83 -8.70 -8.50
CA ASP A 40 -2.75 -7.65 -8.94
C ASP A 40 -3.51 -7.06 -7.74
N VAL A 41 -3.99 -7.94 -6.85
CA VAL A 41 -4.73 -7.54 -5.64
C VAL A 41 -3.88 -6.65 -4.72
N LEU A 42 -2.63 -7.06 -4.47
CA LEU A 42 -1.70 -6.30 -3.63
C LEU A 42 -1.37 -4.93 -4.23
N ASN A 43 -1.14 -4.89 -5.54
CA ASN A 43 -0.86 -3.66 -6.28
C ASN A 43 -2.04 -2.70 -6.26
N GLU A 44 -3.24 -3.20 -6.53
CA GLU A 44 -4.46 -2.39 -6.56
C GLU A 44 -4.84 -1.87 -5.17
N LEU A 45 -4.71 -2.71 -4.13
CA LEU A 45 -4.89 -2.30 -2.74
C LEU A 45 -3.92 -1.17 -2.36
N SER A 46 -2.63 -1.34 -2.68
CA SER A 46 -1.60 -0.35 -2.35
C SER A 46 -1.84 0.98 -3.07
N VAL A 47 -2.25 0.93 -4.35
CA VAL A 47 -2.64 2.12 -5.11
C VAL A 47 -3.83 2.83 -4.47
N ALA A 48 -4.88 2.11 -4.09
CA ALA A 48 -6.05 2.71 -3.45
C ALA A 48 -5.72 3.38 -2.11
N VAL A 49 -4.82 2.77 -1.33
CA VAL A 49 -4.31 3.34 -0.07
C VAL A 49 -3.51 4.62 -0.34
N ALA A 50 -2.63 4.61 -1.34
CA ALA A 50 -1.83 5.77 -1.74
C ALA A 50 -2.69 6.93 -2.27
N GLU A 51 -3.69 6.65 -3.11
CA GLU A 51 -4.66 7.64 -3.57
C GLU A 51 -5.42 8.26 -2.40
N GLY A 52 -5.89 7.41 -1.47
CA GLY A 52 -6.62 7.87 -0.29
C GLY A 52 -5.78 8.78 0.61
N TYR A 53 -4.48 8.47 0.75
CA TYR A 53 -3.50 9.28 1.47
C TYR A 53 -3.26 10.64 0.80
N ILE A 54 -2.95 10.67 -0.51
CA ILE A 54 -2.72 11.91 -1.25
C ILE A 54 -3.95 12.83 -1.18
N GLN A 55 -5.15 12.27 -1.28
CA GLN A 55 -6.40 13.03 -1.22
C GLN A 55 -6.76 13.51 0.19
N GLY A 56 -6.01 13.09 1.22
CA GLY A 56 -6.31 13.40 2.62
C GLY A 56 -7.56 12.70 3.15
N SER A 57 -8.04 11.66 2.46
CA SER A 57 -9.22 10.88 2.85
C SER A 57 -8.90 9.73 3.80
N LEU A 58 -7.62 9.30 3.83
CA LEU A 58 -7.07 8.33 4.76
C LEU A 58 -5.90 8.96 5.52
N LEU A 59 -5.81 8.64 6.81
CA LEU A 59 -4.72 9.10 7.68
C LEU A 59 -3.45 8.30 7.41
N TYR A 60 -2.29 8.93 7.63
CA TYR A 60 -0.99 8.27 7.46
C TYR A 60 -0.90 6.98 8.27
N GLU A 61 -1.34 6.98 9.52
CA GLU A 61 -1.25 5.83 10.42
C GLU A 61 -2.01 4.62 9.88
N PHE A 62 -3.20 4.86 9.32
CA PHE A 62 -3.99 3.82 8.68
C PHE A 62 -3.29 3.29 7.43
N CYS A 63 -2.83 4.18 6.55
CA CYS A 63 -2.16 3.79 5.32
C CYS A 63 -0.87 3.00 5.60
N ASN A 64 -0.04 3.49 6.52
CA ASN A 64 1.17 2.80 6.96
C ASN A 64 0.85 1.44 7.60
N GLY A 65 -0.19 1.37 8.43
CA GLY A 65 -0.67 0.12 9.00
C GLY A 65 -1.10 -0.90 7.95
N VAL A 66 -1.82 -0.47 6.90
CA VAL A 66 -2.15 -1.34 5.76
C VAL A 66 -0.89 -1.84 5.06
N MET A 67 0.05 -0.95 4.73
CA MET A 67 1.27 -1.33 4.01
C MET A 67 2.14 -2.30 4.82
N ASN A 68 2.28 -2.07 6.13
CA ASN A 68 2.93 -2.99 7.06
C ASN A 68 2.18 -4.32 7.18
N GLY A 69 0.85 -4.29 7.13
CA GLY A 69 0.00 -5.48 7.18
C GLY A 69 0.12 -6.40 5.97
N ILE A 70 0.53 -5.89 4.81
CA ILE A 70 0.64 -6.68 3.58
C ILE A 70 2.07 -7.05 3.18
N ILE A 71 3.11 -6.44 3.78
CA ILE A 71 4.49 -6.58 3.29
C ILE A 71 4.98 -8.03 3.26
N ASN A 72 4.64 -8.85 4.26
CA ASN A 72 5.03 -10.25 4.30
C ASN A 72 4.47 -11.02 3.09
N THR A 73 3.22 -10.74 2.74
CA THR A 73 2.55 -11.36 1.58
C THR A 73 3.07 -10.82 0.26
N VAL A 74 3.42 -9.53 0.18
CA VAL A 74 4.13 -8.94 -0.97
C VAL A 74 5.45 -9.67 -1.22
N VAL A 75 6.25 -9.87 -0.16
CA VAL A 75 7.52 -10.59 -0.24
C VAL A 75 7.30 -12.05 -0.63
N GLU A 76 6.34 -12.75 -0.02
CA GLU A 76 6.02 -14.14 -0.34
C GLU A 76 5.64 -14.34 -1.82
N VAL A 77 4.81 -13.46 -2.37
CA VAL A 77 4.48 -13.45 -3.81
C VAL A 77 5.74 -13.20 -4.65
N GLY A 78 6.55 -12.22 -4.27
CA GLY A 78 7.78 -11.85 -4.97
C GLY A 78 8.92 -12.88 -4.89
N MET A 79 8.82 -13.89 -4.01
CA MET A 79 9.77 -15.02 -3.99
C MET A 79 9.49 -16.05 -5.10
N THR A 80 8.27 -16.08 -5.62
CA THR A 80 7.82 -17.07 -6.61
C THR A 80 7.48 -16.46 -7.97
N ASN A 81 7.20 -15.16 -8.01
CA ASN A 81 6.88 -14.37 -9.19
C ASN A 81 7.69 -13.07 -9.19
N ASP A 82 7.46 -12.19 -10.16
CA ASP A 82 7.98 -10.83 -10.09
C ASP A 82 7.45 -10.12 -8.82
N MET A 83 8.31 -9.31 -8.20
CA MET A 83 7.95 -8.53 -7.01
C MET A 83 6.73 -7.65 -7.31
N PRO A 84 5.65 -7.70 -6.51
CA PRO A 84 4.49 -6.83 -6.71
C PRO A 84 4.88 -5.35 -6.70
N GLN A 85 4.77 -4.71 -7.86
CA GLN A 85 4.95 -3.27 -8.05
C GLN A 85 3.65 -2.64 -8.59
N PRO A 86 3.16 -1.54 -7.99
CA PRO A 86 3.89 -0.64 -7.09
C PRO A 86 3.80 -0.97 -5.59
N ALA A 87 3.22 -2.10 -5.17
CA ALA A 87 2.98 -2.39 -3.76
C ALA A 87 4.25 -2.30 -2.89
N PHE A 88 5.36 -2.88 -3.36
CA PHE A 88 6.62 -2.82 -2.62
C PHE A 88 7.22 -1.41 -2.57
N LEU A 89 7.19 -0.66 -3.67
CA LEU A 89 7.65 0.73 -3.70
C LEU A 89 6.83 1.63 -2.75
N LEU A 90 5.52 1.44 -2.72
CA LEU A 90 4.64 2.19 -1.82
C LEU A 90 4.92 1.83 -0.36
N TYR A 91 5.12 0.54 -0.04
CA TYR A 91 5.54 0.14 1.31
C TYR A 91 6.81 0.87 1.74
N GLN A 92 7.83 0.89 0.89
CA GLN A 92 9.08 1.61 1.17
C GLN A 92 8.89 3.12 1.32
N ALA A 93 7.91 3.71 0.64
CA ALA A 93 7.58 5.12 0.79
C ALA A 93 6.90 5.43 2.13
N PHE A 94 5.97 4.58 2.57
CA PHE A 94 5.32 4.72 3.88
C PHE A 94 6.31 4.49 5.03
N ASP A 95 7.19 3.48 4.94
CA ASP A 95 8.24 3.19 5.94
C ASP A 95 9.15 4.41 6.23
N GLN A 96 9.41 5.25 5.23
CA GLN A 96 10.22 6.47 5.42
C GLN A 96 9.58 7.50 6.36
N GLY A 97 8.26 7.47 6.54
CA GLY A 97 7.51 8.37 7.41
C GLY A 97 7.45 7.92 8.87
N GLU A 98 7.97 6.73 9.20
CA GLU A 98 7.95 6.22 10.57
C GLU A 98 8.99 6.88 11.48
N TRP A 99 10.03 7.48 10.89
CA TRP A 99 11.23 7.89 11.62
C TRP A 99 11.54 9.37 11.46
N PHE A 100 11.71 10.03 12.60
CA PHE A 100 12.37 11.33 12.65
C PHE A 100 13.84 11.20 12.28
N ARG A 101 14.33 12.13 11.47
CA ARG A 101 15.75 12.26 11.16
C ARG A 101 16.40 13.18 12.18
N SER A 102 17.68 12.94 12.48
CA SER A 102 18.41 13.67 13.53
C SER A 102 18.51 15.18 13.29
N ASN A 103 18.33 15.62 12.06
CA ASN A 103 18.36 17.02 11.63
C ASN A 103 16.96 17.61 11.41
N ASP A 104 15.89 16.93 11.82
CA ASP A 104 14.54 17.46 11.71
C ASP A 104 14.29 18.62 12.67
N PRO A 105 13.80 19.77 12.18
CA PRO A 105 13.34 20.83 13.05
C PRO A 105 12.21 20.36 13.98
N PRO A 106 12.06 20.96 15.18
CA PRO A 106 10.92 20.70 16.04
C PRO A 106 9.58 20.93 15.31
N GLY A 107 8.64 20.01 15.48
CA GLY A 107 7.33 20.07 14.82
C GLY A 107 7.32 19.55 13.37
N THR A 108 8.42 18.95 12.89
CA THR A 108 8.41 18.22 11.62
C THR A 108 7.41 17.07 11.69
N ASP A 109 6.60 16.89 10.65
CA ASP A 109 5.83 15.68 10.41
C ASP A 109 6.60 14.81 9.41
N PRO A 110 7.18 13.66 9.83
CA PRO A 110 7.94 12.79 8.93
C PRO A 110 7.09 12.22 7.80
N SER A 111 5.79 12.00 8.00
CA SER A 111 4.90 11.49 6.95
C SER A 111 4.76 12.50 5.81
N GLU A 112 4.49 13.76 6.14
CA GLU A 112 4.39 14.84 5.16
C GLU A 112 5.74 15.16 4.52
N LYS A 113 6.85 15.06 5.27
CA LYS A 113 8.19 15.41 4.77
C LYS A 113 8.81 14.30 3.91
N TYR A 114 8.55 13.03 4.22
CA TYR A 114 9.28 11.90 3.65
C TYR A 114 8.42 10.88 2.92
N THR A 115 7.20 10.61 3.39
CA THR A 115 6.29 9.70 2.69
C THR A 115 5.61 10.40 1.53
N LYS A 116 4.96 11.54 1.78
CA LYS A 116 4.10 12.21 0.80
C LYS A 116 4.77 12.53 -0.54
N PRO A 117 5.98 13.13 -0.60
CA PRO A 117 6.61 13.43 -1.88
C PRO A 117 6.96 12.17 -2.68
N VAL A 118 7.32 11.08 -2.00
CA VAL A 118 7.69 9.81 -2.64
C VAL A 118 6.44 9.10 -3.16
N VAL A 119 5.37 9.07 -2.37
CA VAL A 119 4.07 8.51 -2.79
C VAL A 119 3.51 9.29 -3.98
N GLU A 120 3.53 10.61 -3.95
CA GLU A 120 3.10 11.46 -5.07
C GLU A 120 3.90 11.16 -6.36
N GLU A 121 5.22 10.98 -6.26
CA GLU A 121 6.07 10.68 -7.41
C GLU A 121 5.82 9.28 -7.99
N ILE A 122 5.65 8.27 -7.13
CA ILE A 122 5.26 6.91 -7.56
C ILE A 122 3.91 6.98 -8.29
N MET A 123 2.92 7.65 -7.70
CA MET A 123 1.58 7.74 -8.27
C MET A 123 1.55 8.54 -9.57
N ARG A 124 2.36 9.59 -9.71
CA ARG A 124 2.54 10.34 -10.96
C ARG A 124 3.10 9.45 -12.07
N THR A 125 4.15 8.69 -11.77
CA THR A 125 4.82 7.81 -12.74
C THR A 125 3.93 6.66 -13.22
N LEU A 126 2.96 6.21 -12.41
CA LEU A 126 1.99 5.19 -12.80
C LEU A 126 0.90 5.70 -13.76
N GLY A 127 0.68 7.02 -13.79
CA GLY A 127 -0.31 7.68 -14.66
C GLY A 127 0.24 8.12 -16.01
N ASP A 128 1.57 8.19 -16.14
CA ASP A 128 2.31 8.52 -17.38
C ASP A 128 2.45 7.29 -18.30
#